data_AF-A0A382ZM16-F1
#
_entry.id   AF-A0A382ZM16-F1
#
_cell.length_a   1.000
_cell.length_b   1.000
_cell.length_c   1.000
_cell.angle_alpha   90.00
_cell.angle_beta   90.00
_cell.angle_gamma   90.00
#
_symmetry.space_group_name_H-M   'P 1'
#
loop_
_entity.id
_entity.type
_entity.pdbx_description
1 polymer ?
#
loop_
_entity_poly.entity_id
_entity_poly.type
_entity_poly.pdbx_seq_one_letter_code
_entity_poly.pdbx_strand_id
1 'polypeptide(L)'
;MPQSNNLGFRSWYYFRMGWATYFAFIFAAVNMLTVTYFLAIENYPSLKSIFPSFEIYILIAVGIGIPLLTVIGYAHFKRTQARRAEVDILMETQPYMVRSLVNSEMLLNINLKILDILKSISEEKLSATQKEEVNKLEKQLLDFVNKRQFRDNKDREFFLDMDKKKLD
;
A
#
# COMPACT_ATOMS: atom_id res chain seq x y z
N MET A 1 2.74 24.99 -0.92
CA MET A 1 3.60 25.45 0.21
C MET A 1 3.22 24.64 1.43
N PRO A 2 4.15 23.93 2.11
CA PRO A 2 3.82 23.29 3.37
C PRO A 2 3.40 24.40 4.34
N GLN A 3 2.19 24.30 4.89
CA GLN A 3 1.72 25.26 5.87
C GLN A 3 2.71 25.30 7.04
N SER A 4 2.93 26.52 7.52
CA SER A 4 3.88 26.94 8.55
C SER A 4 4.00 25.97 9.72
N ASN A 5 5.22 25.89 10.26
CA ASN A 5 5.67 25.14 11.45
C ASN A 5 4.71 25.20 12.64
N ASN A 6 3.60 24.47 12.58
CA ASN A 6 2.71 24.30 13.71
C ASN A 6 3.15 23.05 14.47
N LEU A 7 4.29 23.19 15.15
CA LEU A 7 4.95 22.13 15.91
C LEU A 7 3.95 21.40 16.82
N GLY A 8 3.02 22.15 17.44
CA GLY A 8 1.95 21.60 18.27
C GLY A 8 1.05 20.61 17.53
N PHE A 9 0.50 20.96 16.37
CA PHE A 9 -0.35 20.04 15.61
C PHE A 9 0.42 18.83 15.07
N ARG A 10 1.68 19.02 14.69
CA ARG A 10 2.54 17.90 14.24
C ARG A 10 2.86 16.95 15.39
N SER A 11 3.25 17.47 16.55
CA SER A 11 3.48 16.68 17.76
C SER A 11 2.22 15.96 18.22
N TRP A 12 1.07 16.63 18.21
CA TRP A 12 -0.22 16.01 18.53
C TRP A 12 -0.60 14.90 17.54
N TYR A 13 -0.35 15.12 16.24
CA TYR A 13 -0.55 14.09 15.23
C TYR A 13 0.35 12.88 15.48
N TYR A 14 1.65 13.07 15.72
CA TYR A 14 2.58 11.98 16.03
C TYR A 14 2.16 11.23 17.30
N PHE A 15 1.76 11.95 18.35
CA PHE A 15 1.23 11.34 19.57
C PHE A 15 0.00 10.48 19.29
N ARG A 16 -1.02 11.01 18.60
CA ARG A 16 -2.23 10.24 18.29
C ARG A 16 -1.94 9.03 17.41
N MET A 17 -1.04 9.17 16.43
CA MET A 17 -0.64 8.05 15.58
C MET A 17 0.10 6.99 16.39
N GLY A 18 1.05 7.37 17.25
CA GLY A 18 1.75 6.43 18.12
C GLY A 18 0.82 5.75 19.12
N TRP A 19 -0.09 6.51 19.72
CA TRP A 19 -1.09 6.01 20.63
C TRP A 19 -2.01 4.99 19.94
N ALA A 20 -2.66 5.37 18.85
CA ALA A 20 -3.64 4.54 18.16
C ALA A 20 -3.01 3.30 17.51
N THR A 21 -1.80 3.42 16.96
CA THR A 21 -1.17 2.33 16.19
C THR A 21 -0.49 1.31 17.10
N TYR A 22 0.20 1.75 18.15
CA TYR A 22 1.04 0.88 18.98
C TYR A 22 0.47 0.67 20.37
N PHE A 23 0.19 1.76 21.10
CA PHE A 23 -0.23 1.67 22.50
C PHE A 23 -1.62 1.07 22.64
N ALA A 24 -2.59 1.48 21.83
CA ALA A 24 -3.97 1.02 21.93
C ALA A 24 -4.06 -0.51 21.74
N PHE A 25 -3.30 -1.07 20.78
CA PHE A 25 -3.24 -2.50 20.55
C PHE A 25 -2.68 -3.25 21.78
N ILE A 26 -1.51 -2.83 22.29
CA ILE A 26 -0.87 -3.48 23.44
C ILE A 26 -1.76 -3.35 24.68
N PHE A 27 -2.30 -2.16 24.93
CA PHE A 27 -3.17 -1.89 26.07
C PHE A 27 -4.44 -2.73 26.02
N ALA A 28 -5.09 -2.82 24.85
CA ALA A 28 -6.28 -3.64 24.66
C ALA A 28 -5.96 -5.12 24.81
N ALA A 29 -4.84 -5.60 24.26
CA ALA A 29 -4.42 -7.00 24.38
C ALA A 29 -4.14 -7.39 25.83
N VAL A 30 -3.38 -6.58 26.57
CA VAL A 30 -3.08 -6.82 27.99
C VAL A 30 -4.37 -6.82 28.82
N ASN A 31 -5.25 -5.83 28.63
CA ASN A 31 -6.52 -5.79 29.34
C ASN A 31 -7.40 -6.99 29.02
N MET A 32 -7.55 -7.30 27.73
CA MET A 32 -8.39 -8.41 27.28
C MET A 32 -7.88 -9.75 27.81
N LEU A 33 -6.57 -10.00 27.76
CA LEU A 33 -5.97 -11.21 28.34
C LEU A 33 -6.21 -11.28 29.85
N THR A 34 -5.94 -10.20 30.57
CA THR A 34 -6.08 -10.12 32.04
C THR A 34 -7.54 -10.33 32.46
N VAL A 35 -8.46 -9.54 31.90
CA VAL A 35 -9.89 -9.58 32.25
C VAL A 35 -10.50 -10.92 31.87
N THR A 36 -10.20 -11.45 30.67
CA THR A 36 -10.73 -12.75 30.25
C THR A 36 -10.25 -13.86 31.18
N TYR A 37 -8.98 -13.83 31.60
CA TYR A 37 -8.47 -14.85 32.49
C TYR A 37 -9.10 -14.77 33.89
N PHE A 38 -8.93 -13.63 34.57
CA PHE A 38 -9.34 -13.50 35.97
C PHE A 38 -10.85 -13.43 36.17
N LEU A 39 -11.62 -12.89 35.21
CA LEU A 39 -13.08 -12.84 35.33
C LEU A 39 -13.77 -14.07 34.76
N ALA A 40 -13.30 -14.64 33.64
CA ALA A 40 -14.00 -15.75 32.98
C ALA A 40 -13.32 -17.10 33.23
N ILE A 41 -12.06 -17.27 32.84
CA ILE A 41 -11.38 -18.57 32.86
C ILE A 41 -11.23 -19.10 34.29
N GLU A 42 -10.76 -18.26 35.21
CA GLU A 42 -10.52 -18.67 36.60
C GLU A 42 -11.81 -19.13 37.31
N ASN A 43 -12.95 -18.56 36.93
CA ASN A 43 -14.25 -18.83 37.55
C ASN A 43 -15.03 -19.97 36.87
N TYR A 44 -14.54 -20.53 35.77
CA TYR A 44 -15.22 -21.59 35.02
C TYR A 44 -14.39 -22.88 35.01
N PRO A 45 -14.79 -23.93 35.76
CA PRO A 45 -13.93 -25.09 36.02
C PRO A 45 -13.38 -25.81 34.78
N SER A 46 -14.18 -25.92 33.71
CA SER A 46 -13.70 -26.55 32.47
C SER A 46 -12.65 -25.71 31.75
N LEU A 47 -12.76 -24.38 31.76
CA LEU A 47 -11.75 -23.48 31.19
C LEU A 47 -10.47 -23.49 32.03
N LYS A 48 -10.58 -23.43 33.36
CA LYS A 48 -9.44 -23.52 34.27
C LYS A 48 -8.67 -24.84 34.17
N SER A 49 -9.35 -25.93 33.80
CA SER A 49 -8.69 -27.22 33.55
C SER A 49 -7.76 -27.20 32.33
N ILE A 50 -8.11 -26.40 31.31
CA ILE A 50 -7.32 -26.24 30.08
C ILE A 50 -6.25 -25.17 30.28
N PHE A 51 -6.58 -24.11 31.01
CA PHE A 51 -5.73 -22.94 31.28
C PHE A 51 -5.51 -22.78 32.79
N PRO A 52 -4.60 -23.56 33.39
CA PRO A 52 -4.46 -23.64 34.84
C PRO A 52 -3.76 -22.44 35.49
N SER A 53 -2.99 -21.67 34.72
CA SER A 53 -2.36 -20.42 35.18
C SER A 53 -2.48 -19.31 34.13
N PHE A 54 -2.33 -18.06 34.58
CA PHE A 54 -2.40 -16.89 33.72
C PHE A 54 -1.26 -16.88 32.68
N GLU A 55 -0.06 -17.28 33.09
CA GLU A 55 1.13 -17.35 32.23
C GLU A 55 0.94 -18.38 31.12
N ILE A 56 0.39 -19.56 31.46
CA ILE A 56 0.09 -20.63 30.48
C ILE A 56 -0.95 -20.15 29.49
N TYR A 57 -2.01 -19.49 29.97
CA TYR A 57 -3.01 -18.88 29.10
C TYR A 57 -2.40 -17.86 28.14
N ILE A 58 -1.56 -16.94 28.63
CA ILE A 58 -0.88 -15.96 27.77
C ILE A 58 -0.04 -16.66 26.70
N LEU A 59 0.78 -17.63 27.08
CA LEU A 59 1.65 -18.33 26.13
C LEU A 59 0.86 -19.00 25.01
N ILE A 60 -0.25 -19.68 25.35
CA ILE A 60 -1.12 -20.32 24.36
C ILE A 60 -1.84 -19.27 23.50
N ALA A 61 -2.41 -18.24 24.13
CA ALA A 61 -3.17 -17.21 23.43
C ALA A 61 -2.29 -16.40 22.47
N VAL A 62 -1.07 -16.05 22.86
CA VAL A 62 -0.10 -15.35 22.00
C VAL A 62 0.42 -16.29 20.91
N GLY A 63 0.75 -17.53 21.27
CA GLY A 63 1.27 -18.54 20.34
C GLY A 63 0.31 -18.88 19.20
N ILE A 64 -1.00 -18.87 19.46
CA ILE A 64 -2.04 -19.11 18.43
C ILE A 64 -2.52 -17.78 17.81
N GLY A 65 -2.69 -16.75 18.64
CA GLY A 65 -3.28 -15.48 18.25
C GLY A 65 -2.42 -14.72 17.22
N ILE A 66 -1.10 -14.65 17.41
CA ILE A 66 -0.23 -13.93 16.46
C ILE A 66 -0.25 -14.58 15.07
N PRO A 67 -0.02 -15.91 14.91
CA PRO A 67 -0.13 -16.55 13.60
C PRO A 67 -1.52 -16.39 12.97
N LEU A 68 -2.58 -16.58 13.73
CA LEU A 68 -3.95 -16.46 13.23
C LEU A 68 -4.26 -15.06 12.71
N LEU A 69 -3.95 -14.03 13.50
CA LEU A 69 -4.15 -12.63 13.10
C LEU A 69 -3.29 -12.25 11.89
N THR A 70 -2.08 -12.80 11.79
CA THR A 70 -1.21 -12.60 10.62
C THR A 70 -1.83 -13.20 9.36
N VAL A 71 -2.37 -14.43 9.44
CA VAL A 71 -3.04 -15.09 8.31
C VAL A 71 -4.30 -14.34 7.90
N ILE A 72 -5.12 -13.93 8.87
CA ILE A 72 -6.35 -13.15 8.61
C ILE A 72 -5.98 -11.81 7.95
N GLY A 73 -4.99 -11.09 8.49
CA GLY A 73 -4.51 -9.83 7.91
C GLY A 73 -3.99 -10.02 6.48
N TYR A 74 -3.16 -11.04 6.25
CA TYR A 74 -2.69 -11.38 4.91
C TYR A 74 -3.86 -11.67 3.95
N ALA A 75 -4.82 -12.49 4.37
CA ALA A 75 -5.99 -12.81 3.58
C ALA A 75 -6.81 -11.56 3.26
N HIS A 76 -7.08 -10.71 4.26
CA HIS A 76 -7.79 -9.44 4.08
C HIS A 76 -7.14 -8.59 3.00
N PHE A 77 -5.86 -8.29 3.14
CA PHE A 77 -5.15 -7.39 2.24
C PHE A 77 -4.85 -7.97 0.85
N LYS A 78 -4.64 -9.28 0.72
CA LYS A 78 -4.21 -9.91 -0.54
C LYS A 78 -5.30 -10.65 -1.29
N ARG A 79 -6.33 -11.14 -0.60
CA ARG A 79 -7.27 -12.14 -1.14
C ARG A 79 -8.74 -11.73 -1.06
N THR A 80 -9.12 -10.80 -0.18
CA THR A 80 -10.54 -10.45 0.00
C THR A 80 -11.01 -9.32 -0.92
N GLN A 81 -12.32 -9.32 -1.21
CA GLN A 81 -12.99 -8.20 -1.89
C GLN A 81 -13.16 -6.99 -0.96
N ALA A 82 -13.13 -7.18 0.36
CA ALA A 82 -13.25 -6.10 1.34
C ALA A 82 -12.14 -5.05 1.16
N ARG A 83 -10.90 -5.49 0.92
CA ARG A 83 -9.80 -4.56 0.64
C ARG A 83 -10.01 -3.78 -0.67
N ARG A 84 -10.66 -4.35 -1.69
CA ARG A 84 -10.97 -3.61 -2.93
C ARG A 84 -11.96 -2.49 -2.64
N ALA A 85 -13.04 -2.80 -1.93
CA ALA A 85 -14.04 -1.80 -1.54
C ALA A 85 -13.44 -0.67 -0.68
N GLU A 86 -12.51 -0.97 0.24
CA GLU A 86 -11.79 0.05 1.00
C GLU A 86 -10.99 0.99 0.09
N VAL A 87 -10.30 0.45 -0.92
CA VAL A 87 -9.53 1.26 -1.88
C VAL A 87 -10.45 2.10 -2.75
N ASP A 88 -11.56 1.54 -3.22
CA ASP A 88 -12.54 2.25 -4.03
C ASP A 88 -13.11 3.46 -3.25
N ILE A 89 -13.53 3.24 -2.00
CA ILE A 89 -14.00 4.31 -1.11
C ILE A 89 -12.90 5.36 -0.88
N LEU A 90 -11.64 4.94 -0.69
CA LEU A 90 -10.53 5.88 -0.53
C LEU A 90 -10.32 6.74 -1.80
N MET A 91 -10.46 6.15 -2.98
CA MET A 91 -10.40 6.88 -4.25
C MET A 91 -11.56 7.87 -4.39
N GLU A 92 -12.77 7.46 -4.03
CA GLU A 92 -13.96 8.31 -4.06
C GLU A 92 -13.86 9.49 -3.08
N THR A 93 -13.37 9.23 -1.87
CA THR A 93 -13.28 10.22 -0.79
C THR A 93 -12.06 11.14 -0.89
N GLN A 94 -11.04 10.77 -1.69
CA GLN A 94 -9.82 11.55 -1.88
C GLN A 94 -9.73 12.13 -3.31
N PRO A 95 -10.43 13.25 -3.61
CA PRO A 95 -10.51 13.81 -4.97
C PRO A 95 -9.14 14.25 -5.52
N TYR A 96 -8.19 14.60 -4.65
CA TYR A 96 -6.83 14.94 -5.06
C TYR A 96 -6.08 13.76 -5.67
N MET A 97 -6.34 12.54 -5.20
CA MET A 97 -5.70 11.33 -5.74
C MET A 97 -6.21 11.05 -7.15
N VAL A 98 -7.53 11.14 -7.35
CA VAL A 98 -8.16 11.00 -8.68
C VAL A 98 -7.64 12.08 -9.63
N ARG A 99 -7.59 13.34 -9.19
CA ARG A 99 -7.04 14.44 -9.99
C ARG A 99 -5.58 14.21 -10.37
N SER A 100 -4.76 13.68 -9.45
CA SER A 100 -3.37 13.36 -9.73
C SER A 100 -3.24 12.28 -10.80
N LEU A 101 -4.11 11.25 -10.78
CA LEU A 101 -4.13 10.21 -11.80
C LEU A 101 -4.49 10.77 -13.18
N VAL A 102 -5.58 11.54 -13.28
CA VAL A 102 -6.02 12.18 -14.53
C VAL A 102 -4.96 13.13 -15.07
N ASN A 103 -4.38 13.97 -14.21
CA ASN A 103 -3.30 14.88 -14.62
C ASN A 103 -2.08 14.12 -15.15
N SER A 104 -1.74 12.98 -14.54
CA SER A 104 -0.61 12.15 -14.99
C SER A 104 -0.89 11.54 -16.36
N GLU A 105 -2.10 11.07 -16.60
CA GLU A 105 -2.51 10.54 -17.92
C GLU A 105 -2.51 11.63 -19.00
N MET A 106 -3.04 12.82 -18.68
CA MET A 106 -3.01 13.96 -19.59
C MET A 106 -1.58 14.42 -19.89
N LEU A 107 -0.69 14.41 -18.89
CA LEU A 107 0.73 14.73 -19.07
C LEU A 107 1.44 13.73 -19.99
N LEU A 108 1.15 12.43 -19.87
CA LEU A 108 1.69 11.40 -20.78
C LEU A 108 1.24 11.65 -22.23
N ASN A 109 -0.04 11.96 -22.43
CA ASN A 109 -0.57 12.29 -23.76
C ASN A 109 0.05 13.56 -24.35
N ILE A 110 0.27 14.60 -23.53
CA ILE A 110 0.97 15.82 -23.95
C ILE A 110 2.42 15.50 -24.33
N ASN A 111 3.11 14.69 -23.54
CA ASN A 111 4.50 14.30 -23.84
C ASN A 111 4.61 13.51 -25.15
N LEU A 112 3.66 12.62 -25.46
CA LEU A 112 3.59 11.95 -26.77
C LEU A 112 3.44 12.95 -27.92
N LYS A 113 2.53 13.92 -27.80
CA LYS A 113 2.36 14.97 -28.82
C LYS A 113 3.59 15.86 -28.98
N ILE A 114 4.25 16.21 -27.89
CA ILE A 114 5.50 16.97 -27.92
C ILE A 114 6.58 16.15 -28.64
N LEU A 115 6.67 14.85 -28.36
CA LEU A 115 7.61 13.95 -29.03
C LEU A 115 7.37 13.93 -30.55
N ASP A 116 6.11 13.82 -30.99
CA ASP A 116 5.74 13.86 -32.41
C ASP A 116 6.15 15.18 -33.07
N ILE A 117 5.85 16.31 -32.42
CA ILE A 117 6.26 17.64 -32.90
C ILE A 117 7.80 17.73 -32.99
N LEU A 118 8.52 17.29 -31.96
CA LEU A 118 9.98 17.31 -31.95
C LEU A 118 10.57 16.43 -33.05
N LYS A 119 10.01 15.25 -33.30
CA LYS A 119 10.44 14.38 -34.41
C LYS A 119 10.23 15.07 -35.75
N SER A 120 9.08 15.71 -35.96
CA SER A 120 8.79 16.44 -37.19
C SER A 120 9.76 17.61 -37.44
N ILE A 121 10.20 18.32 -36.39
CA ILE A 121 11.15 19.45 -36.50
C ILE A 121 12.60 18.98 -36.63
N SER A 122 12.94 17.82 -36.04
CA SER A 122 14.31 17.32 -35.92
C SER A 122 14.63 16.22 -36.92
N GLU A 123 13.74 15.95 -37.86
CA GLU A 123 13.80 14.78 -38.75
C GLU A 123 15.12 14.70 -39.53
N GLU A 124 15.68 15.82 -39.95
CA GLU A 124 16.97 15.87 -40.66
C GLU A 124 18.20 15.96 -39.73
N LYS A 125 18.01 16.30 -38.45
CA LYS A 125 19.10 16.57 -37.49
C LYS A 125 19.46 15.40 -36.58
N LEU A 126 18.57 14.41 -36.45
CA LEU A 126 18.78 13.24 -35.60
C LEU A 126 19.60 12.17 -36.32
N SER A 127 20.57 11.56 -35.64
CA SER A 127 21.27 10.39 -36.16
C SER A 127 20.32 9.19 -36.29
N ALA A 128 20.65 8.23 -37.15
CA ALA A 128 19.85 7.00 -37.30
C ALA A 128 19.67 6.25 -35.96
N THR A 129 20.72 6.22 -35.13
CA THR A 129 20.70 5.62 -33.80
C THR A 129 19.75 6.34 -32.84
N GLN A 130 19.77 7.68 -32.82
CA GLN A 130 18.87 8.49 -31.97
C GLN A 130 17.40 8.32 -32.38
N LYS A 131 17.12 8.26 -33.69
CA LYS A 131 15.77 8.01 -34.20
C LYS A 131 15.24 6.64 -33.75
N GLU A 132 16.09 5.62 -33.80
CA GLU A 132 15.72 4.26 -33.40
C GLU A 132 15.41 4.17 -31.90
N GLU A 133 16.23 4.79 -31.05
CA GLU A 133 15.99 4.85 -29.60
C GLU A 133 14.67 5.55 -29.25
N VAL A 134 14.42 6.71 -29.87
CA VAL A 134 13.18 7.47 -29.68
C VAL A 134 11.96 6.66 -30.12
N ASN A 135 12.02 6.03 -31.30
CA ASN A 135 10.93 5.19 -31.81
C ASN A 135 10.66 3.99 -30.90
N LYS A 136 11.71 3.39 -30.33
CA LYS A 136 11.57 2.27 -29.38
C LYS A 136 10.87 2.72 -28.11
N LEU A 137 11.25 3.87 -27.54
CA LEU A 137 10.64 4.42 -26.33
C LEU A 137 9.17 4.82 -26.57
N GLU A 138 8.88 5.46 -27.69
CA GLU A 138 7.52 5.83 -28.09
C GLU A 138 6.63 4.59 -28.25
N LYS A 139 7.11 3.56 -28.95
CA LYS A 139 6.37 2.31 -29.12
C LYS A 139 6.11 1.62 -27.79
N GLN A 140 7.09 1.60 -26.88
CA GLN A 140 6.91 1.08 -25.53
C GLN A 140 5.84 1.88 -24.78
N LEU A 141 5.90 3.21 -24.84
CA LEU A 141 4.94 4.10 -24.17
C LEU A 141 3.51 3.90 -24.71
N LEU A 142 3.34 3.83 -26.04
CA LEU A 142 2.05 3.57 -26.68
C LEU A 142 1.50 2.19 -26.32
N ASP A 143 2.35 1.16 -26.27
CA ASP A 143 1.96 -0.16 -25.80
C ASP A 143 1.47 -0.13 -24.35
N PHE A 144 2.15 0.62 -23.48
CA PHE A 144 1.71 0.81 -22.08
C PHE A 144 0.38 1.54 -21.98
N VAL A 145 0.20 2.64 -22.73
CA VAL A 145 -1.06 3.41 -22.73
C VAL A 145 -2.22 2.55 -23.24
N ASN A 146 -2.04 1.83 -24.35
CA ASN A 146 -3.11 1.06 -24.97
C ASN A 146 -3.44 -0.24 -24.23
N LYS A 147 -2.46 -0.88 -23.58
CA LYS A 147 -2.64 -2.18 -22.89
C LYS A 147 -2.91 -2.03 -21.39
N ARG A 148 -2.78 -0.83 -20.81
CA ARG A 148 -3.03 -0.61 -19.39
C ARG A 148 -4.50 -0.82 -19.06
N GLN A 149 -4.74 -1.60 -18.03
CA GLN A 149 -6.00 -1.59 -17.31
C GLN A 149 -5.70 -1.40 -15.83
N PHE A 150 -6.57 -0.67 -15.13
CA PHE A 150 -6.43 -0.41 -13.68
C PHE A 150 -6.28 -1.68 -12.81
N ARG A 151 -6.63 -2.85 -13.36
CA ARG A 151 -6.65 -4.14 -12.64
C ARG A 151 -5.49 -5.07 -13.00
N ASP A 152 -4.58 -4.64 -13.88
CA ASP A 152 -3.50 -5.48 -14.40
C ASP A 152 -2.19 -5.29 -13.62
N ASN A 153 -1.33 -6.31 -13.57
CA ASN A 153 -0.04 -6.31 -12.86
C ASN A 153 1.12 -5.78 -13.72
N LYS A 154 0.85 -5.35 -14.96
CA LYS A 154 1.85 -4.85 -15.92
C LYS A 154 2.76 -3.75 -15.36
N ASP A 155 2.23 -2.85 -14.53
CA ASP A 155 3.04 -1.78 -13.93
C ASP A 155 4.07 -2.36 -12.94
N ARG A 156 3.72 -3.40 -12.18
CA ARG A 156 4.65 -4.09 -11.27
C ARG A 156 5.74 -4.81 -12.05
N GLU A 157 5.39 -5.49 -13.13
CA GLU A 157 6.35 -6.19 -14.01
C GLU A 157 7.37 -5.23 -14.61
N PHE A 158 6.92 -4.06 -15.08
CA PHE A 158 7.79 -3.01 -15.60
C PHE A 158 8.88 -2.58 -14.59
N PHE A 159 8.50 -2.34 -13.33
CA PHE A 159 9.48 -1.97 -12.29
C PHE A 159 10.50 -3.08 -12.03
N LEU A 160 10.05 -4.35 -11.99
CA LEU A 160 10.95 -5.48 -11.79
C LEU A 160 11.96 -5.63 -12.92
N ASP A 161 11.55 -5.40 -14.17
CA ASP A 161 12.44 -5.47 -15.32
C ASP A 161 13.40 -4.28 -15.40
N MET A 162 12.98 -3.11 -14.94
CA MET A 162 13.88 -1.96 -14.77
C MET A 162 14.97 -2.22 -13.73
N ASP A 163 14.61 -2.82 -12.60
CA ASP A 163 15.58 -3.13 -11.54
C ASP A 163 16.61 -4.17 -12.01
N LYS A 164 16.18 -5.20 -12.76
CA LYS A 164 17.11 -6.17 -13.38
C LYS A 164 18.11 -5.50 -14.32
N LYS A 165 17.63 -4.60 -15.20
CA LYS A 165 18.50 -3.88 -16.15
C LYS A 165 19.49 -2.91 -15.51
N LYS A 166 19.30 -2.54 -14.24
CA LYS A 166 20.27 -1.73 -13.48
C LYS A 166 21.35 -2.57 -12.80
N LEU A 167 21.11 -3.87 -12.66
CA LEU A 167 22.02 -4.82 -12.00
C LEU A 167 22.96 -5.50 -13.01
N ASP A 168 22.63 -5.44 -14.30
CA ASP A 168 23.47 -5.83 -15.45
C ASP A 168 24.28 -4.63 -15.97
#